data_AF-A0A2U1DWN2-F1
#
_entry.id   AF-A0A2U1DWN2-F1
#
_cell.length_a   1.000
_cell.length_b   1.000
_cell.length_c   1.000
_cell.angle_alpha   90.00
_cell.angle_beta   90.00
_cell.angle_gamma   90.00
#
_symmetry.space_group_name_H-M   'P 1'
#
loop_
_entity.id
_entity.type
_entity.pdbx_description
1 polymer ?
#
loop_
_entity_poly.entity_id
_entity_poly.type
_entity_poly.pdbx_seq_one_letter_code
_entity_poly.pdbx_strand_id
1 'polypeptide(L)'
;MPYSLLHFSVPAWTFQGRQDLGSFDVLNGTPPRIARSSDGRLKPQPADIDTASELHAELSQYEGGTTLTFATPLATSANTVLIGYTASQDAQSAAYALLHRTRRSIVRIERIPGGDPEPALSLAPGGQFVLHSVRAFNAKQGIRQLATTGELRLYGADGKLVSQQTDERVAGDWYPIALTPQGVAVYTDRQGNYRFVSLGRMFGTEPVQDPSTDDLDGTRPGVIYAGG
;
A
#
# COMPACT_ATOMS: atom_id res chain seq x y z
N MET A 1 -7.39 -20.54 13.99
CA MET A 1 -8.10 -20.96 12.76
C MET A 1 -7.09 -21.36 11.69
N PRO A 2 -7.37 -22.34 10.81
CA PRO A 2 -6.45 -22.73 9.73
C PRO A 2 -6.48 -21.70 8.59
N TYR A 3 -5.31 -21.33 8.08
CA TYR A 3 -5.15 -20.40 6.96
C TYR A 3 -4.49 -21.09 5.78
N SER A 4 -4.81 -20.64 4.56
CA SER A 4 -4.20 -21.17 3.35
C SER A 4 -4.04 -20.08 2.30
N LEU A 5 -2.91 -20.10 1.61
CA LEU A 5 -2.66 -19.26 0.45
C LEU A 5 -3.23 -19.96 -0.79
N LEU A 6 -4.11 -19.27 -1.50
CA LEU A 6 -4.68 -19.75 -2.75
C LEU A 6 -4.03 -19.02 -3.92
N HIS A 7 -3.47 -19.77 -4.85
CA HIS A 7 -2.82 -19.23 -6.04
C HIS A 7 -3.79 -19.29 -7.20
N PHE A 8 -3.93 -18.17 -7.92
CA PHE A 8 -4.74 -18.07 -9.13
C PHE A 8 -3.92 -17.46 -10.26
N SER A 9 -4.10 -17.95 -11.49
CA SER A 9 -3.56 -17.30 -12.68
C SER A 9 -4.61 -16.34 -13.27
N VAL A 10 -4.18 -15.12 -13.55
CA VAL A 10 -4.98 -14.08 -14.22
C VAL A 10 -4.67 -14.04 -15.73
N PRO A 11 -5.60 -13.60 -16.61
CA PRO A 11 -6.88 -12.94 -16.30
C PRO A 11 -8.05 -13.91 -16.00
N ALA A 12 -7.92 -15.20 -16.31
CA ALA A 12 -9.02 -16.17 -16.22
C ALA A 12 -9.37 -16.63 -14.79
N TRP A 13 -8.64 -16.19 -13.77
CA TRP A 13 -8.78 -16.63 -12.37
C TRP A 13 -8.76 -18.15 -12.21
N THR A 14 -7.86 -18.83 -12.93
CA THR A 14 -7.71 -20.29 -12.81
C THR A 14 -6.95 -20.64 -11.55
N PHE A 15 -7.55 -21.45 -10.67
CA PHE A 15 -6.88 -21.93 -9.47
C PHE A 15 -5.66 -22.79 -9.83
N GLN A 16 -4.48 -22.39 -9.35
CA GLN A 16 -3.19 -23.03 -9.61
C GLN A 16 -2.72 -23.91 -8.46
N GLY A 17 -3.17 -23.63 -7.23
CA GLY A 17 -2.77 -24.44 -6.08
C GLY A 17 -3.06 -23.79 -4.75
N ARG A 18 -2.93 -24.60 -3.69
CA ARG A 18 -3.10 -24.21 -2.30
C ARG A 18 -1.82 -24.52 -1.54
N GLN A 19 -1.34 -23.55 -0.76
CA GLN A 19 -0.31 -23.76 0.25
C GLN A 19 -0.96 -23.63 1.63
N ASP A 20 -0.79 -24.65 2.47
CA ASP A 20 -1.19 -24.55 3.87
C ASP A 20 -0.24 -23.61 4.61
N LEU A 21 -0.80 -22.69 5.38
CA LEU A 21 -0.07 -21.71 6.19
C LEU A 21 -0.08 -22.09 7.68
N GLY A 22 -0.83 -23.13 8.05
CA GLY A 22 -0.98 -23.56 9.43
C GLY A 22 -2.14 -22.87 10.14
N SER A 23 -2.19 -23.05 11.46
CA SER A 23 -3.22 -22.47 12.32
C SER A 23 -2.68 -21.33 13.14
N PHE A 24 -3.42 -20.23 13.18
CA PHE A 24 -3.07 -19.03 13.94
C PHE A 24 -4.08 -18.78 15.04
N ASP A 25 -3.56 -18.33 16.18
CA ASP A 25 -4.40 -17.86 17.28
C ASP A 25 -4.86 -16.44 16.96
N VAL A 26 -6.13 -16.32 16.59
CA VAL A 26 -6.73 -15.08 16.08
C VAL A 26 -7.53 -14.38 17.19
N LEU A 27 -7.23 -14.64 18.46
CA LEU A 27 -7.96 -14.09 19.61
C LEU A 27 -8.03 -12.55 19.61
N ASN A 28 -7.16 -11.85 18.86
CA ASN A 28 -7.18 -10.40 18.65
C ASN A 28 -7.58 -9.95 17.23
N GLY A 29 -8.17 -10.83 16.41
CA GLY A 29 -8.82 -10.46 15.15
C GLY A 29 -7.90 -10.26 13.92
N THR A 30 -6.58 -10.19 14.08
CA THR A 30 -5.68 -9.97 12.93
C THR A 30 -5.24 -11.31 12.30
N PRO A 31 -5.55 -11.58 11.02
CA PRO A 31 -5.04 -12.76 10.30
C PRO A 31 -3.50 -12.75 10.21
N PRO A 32 -2.85 -13.91 9.95
CA PRO A 32 -1.41 -13.98 9.76
C PRO A 32 -0.96 -13.21 8.51
N ARG A 33 -0.03 -12.29 8.70
CA ARG A 33 0.63 -11.55 7.60
C ARG A 33 1.40 -12.51 6.70
N ILE A 34 1.45 -12.25 5.39
CA ILE A 34 2.24 -13.07 4.45
C ILE A 34 3.33 -12.23 3.81
N ALA A 35 4.58 -12.63 4.01
CA ALA A 35 5.75 -11.99 3.43
C ALA A 35 6.57 -12.99 2.60
N ARG A 36 7.36 -12.48 1.66
CA ARG A 36 8.34 -13.31 0.94
C ARG A 36 9.57 -13.51 1.83
N SER A 37 9.84 -14.73 2.26
CA SER A 37 11.04 -15.06 3.04
C SER A 37 12.31 -15.04 2.20
N SER A 38 13.46 -15.13 2.85
CA SER A 38 14.79 -15.14 2.23
C SER A 38 15.00 -16.25 1.21
N ASP A 39 14.22 -17.33 1.28
CA ASP A 39 14.20 -18.43 0.29
C ASP A 39 13.26 -18.17 -0.90
N GLY A 40 12.69 -16.97 -0.99
CA GLY A 40 11.80 -16.55 -2.07
C GLY A 40 10.36 -17.04 -1.96
N ARG A 41 10.02 -17.85 -0.94
CA ARG A 41 8.66 -18.37 -0.72
C ARG A 41 7.79 -17.38 0.05
N LEU A 42 6.49 -17.38 -0.19
CA LEU A 42 5.54 -16.65 0.65
C LEU A 42 5.29 -17.45 1.94
N LYS A 43 5.53 -16.83 3.10
CA LYS A 43 5.40 -17.41 4.42
C LYS A 43 4.70 -16.46 5.39
N PRO A 44 4.05 -17.00 6.44
CA PRO A 44 3.54 -16.21 7.55
C PRO A 44 4.65 -15.38 8.20
N GLN A 45 4.39 -14.09 8.40
CA GLN A 45 5.23 -13.19 9.18
C GLN A 45 4.68 -13.10 10.61
N PRO A 46 5.53 -13.32 11.64
CA PRO A 46 5.11 -13.15 13.03
C PRO A 46 4.60 -11.74 13.32
N ALA A 47 3.61 -11.61 14.20
CA ALA A 47 3.02 -10.33 14.60
C ALA A 47 3.99 -9.44 15.42
N ASP A 48 5.02 -10.03 16.04
CA ASP A 48 5.84 -9.39 17.07
C ASP A 48 7.01 -8.53 16.54
N ILE A 49 7.08 -8.26 15.23
CA ILE A 49 8.13 -7.38 14.70
C ILE A 49 7.66 -5.93 14.83
N ASP A 50 8.31 -5.17 15.72
CA ASP A 50 8.17 -3.71 15.78
C ASP A 50 8.85 -3.05 14.58
N THR A 51 8.13 -3.06 13.46
CA THR A 51 8.57 -2.49 12.18
C THR A 51 8.88 -1.00 12.25
N ALA A 52 8.33 -0.25 13.21
CA ALA A 52 8.61 1.17 13.38
C ALA A 52 9.99 1.38 14.02
N SER A 53 10.32 0.59 15.04
CA SER A 53 11.66 0.61 15.67
C SER A 53 12.76 0.17 14.70
N GLU A 54 12.53 -0.88 13.90
CA GLU A 54 13.46 -1.32 12.85
C GLU A 54 13.64 -0.24 11.77
N LEU A 55 12.54 0.38 11.32
CA LEU A 55 12.60 1.48 10.36
C LEU A 55 13.38 2.66 10.92
N HIS A 56 13.19 3.03 12.18
CA HIS A 56 13.92 4.16 12.77
C HIS A 56 15.43 3.89 12.84
N ALA A 57 15.83 2.69 13.26
CA ALA A 57 17.22 2.26 13.24
C ALA A 57 17.79 2.26 11.81
N GLU A 58 17.00 1.82 10.82
CA GLU A 58 17.36 1.87 9.41
C GLU A 58 17.55 3.32 8.93
N LEU A 59 16.58 4.21 9.13
CA LEU A 59 16.60 5.61 8.69
C LEU A 59 17.80 6.38 9.22
N SER A 60 18.30 6.06 10.42
CA SER A 60 19.51 6.68 10.99
C SER A 60 20.76 6.50 10.14
N GLN A 61 20.77 5.54 9.21
CA GLN A 61 21.87 5.23 8.30
C GLN A 61 21.83 6.04 6.99
N TYR A 62 20.81 6.87 6.79
CA TYR A 62 20.53 7.58 5.55
C TYR A 62 20.62 9.09 5.76
N GLU A 63 21.09 9.80 4.73
CA GLU A 63 21.13 11.27 4.76
C GLU A 63 19.73 11.85 4.99
N GLY A 64 19.60 12.76 5.96
CA GLY A 64 18.32 13.38 6.34
C GLY A 64 17.37 12.49 7.15
N GLY A 65 17.65 11.19 7.32
CA GLY A 65 16.75 10.24 7.98
C GLY A 65 16.50 10.55 9.46
N THR A 66 17.47 11.12 10.17
CA THR A 66 17.33 11.54 11.57
C THR A 66 16.40 12.73 11.77
N THR A 67 16.05 13.45 10.70
CA THR A 67 15.10 14.58 10.76
C THR A 67 13.64 14.16 10.64
N LEU A 68 13.40 12.89 10.25
CA LEU A 68 12.05 12.35 10.09
C LEU A 68 11.50 11.92 11.45
N THR A 69 10.49 12.62 11.94
CA THR A 69 9.82 12.27 13.20
C THR A 69 8.57 11.44 12.96
N PHE A 70 8.28 10.53 13.90
CA PHE A 70 7.12 9.61 13.82
C PHE A 70 7.04 8.85 12.49
N ALA A 71 8.19 8.43 11.95
CA ALA A 71 8.23 7.70 10.71
C ALA A 71 7.61 6.29 10.89
N THR A 72 6.68 5.93 10.01
CA THR A 72 6.00 4.65 10.00
C THR A 72 6.10 4.00 8.62
N PRO A 73 6.41 2.68 8.55
CA PRO A 73 6.39 1.96 7.28
C PRO A 73 4.93 1.74 6.86
N LEU A 74 4.59 2.22 5.66
CA LEU A 74 3.26 2.06 5.08
C LEU A 74 3.20 0.90 4.10
N ALA A 75 4.27 0.63 3.35
CA ALA A 75 4.34 -0.52 2.45
C ALA A 75 5.78 -0.80 2.04
N THR A 76 6.11 -2.04 1.70
CA THR A 76 7.41 -2.47 1.19
C THR A 76 7.25 -3.27 -0.09
N SER A 77 8.05 -2.98 -1.10
CA SER A 77 8.14 -3.80 -2.32
C SER A 77 9.54 -3.70 -2.91
N ALA A 78 10.09 -4.84 -3.34
CA ALA A 78 11.49 -4.97 -3.70
C ALA A 78 12.41 -4.38 -2.60
N ASN A 79 13.26 -3.42 -2.96
CA ASN A 79 14.17 -2.71 -2.05
C ASN A 79 13.67 -1.31 -1.67
N THR A 80 12.36 -1.08 -1.73
CA THR A 80 11.75 0.23 -1.48
C THR A 80 10.68 0.14 -0.40
N VAL A 81 10.70 1.09 0.54
CA VAL A 81 9.69 1.24 1.58
C VAL A 81 8.99 2.59 1.39
N LEU A 82 7.66 2.57 1.27
CA LEU A 82 6.82 3.75 1.41
C LEU A 82 6.68 4.06 2.89
N ILE A 83 7.00 5.28 3.29
CA ILE A 83 6.93 5.74 4.69
C ILE A 83 6.04 6.96 4.82
N GLY A 84 5.26 7.02 5.90
CA GLY A 84 4.61 8.23 6.40
C GLY A 84 5.45 8.81 7.53
N TYR A 85 5.55 10.13 7.64
CA TYR A 85 6.31 10.79 8.70
C TYR A 85 5.77 12.20 8.95
N THR A 86 6.23 12.84 10.02
CA THR A 86 5.92 14.25 10.31
C THR A 86 7.06 15.13 9.77
N ALA A 87 6.74 16.10 8.93
CA ALA A 87 7.73 16.88 8.19
C ALA A 87 8.51 17.90 9.02
N SER A 88 8.04 18.22 10.22
CA SER A 88 8.69 19.15 11.15
C SER A 88 8.39 18.73 12.59
N GLN A 89 9.34 18.99 13.49
CA GLN A 89 9.14 18.78 14.93
C GLN A 89 8.05 19.69 15.51
N ASP A 90 7.83 20.86 14.90
CA ASP A 90 6.92 21.90 15.40
C ASP A 90 5.61 22.00 14.59
N ALA A 91 5.48 21.26 13.49
CA ALA A 91 4.27 21.24 12.67
C ALA A 91 3.76 19.81 12.51
N GLN A 92 2.49 19.57 12.86
CA GLN A 92 1.77 18.32 12.60
C GLN A 92 1.52 18.04 11.11
N SER A 93 2.34 18.59 10.22
CA SER A 93 2.21 18.36 8.79
C SER A 93 2.75 16.98 8.46
N ALA A 94 1.83 16.05 8.19
CA ALA A 94 2.18 14.76 7.62
C ALA A 94 2.98 14.95 6.32
N ALA A 95 3.80 13.96 5.99
CA ALA A 95 4.52 13.87 4.73
C ALA A 95 4.82 12.41 4.43
N TYR A 96 5.18 12.15 3.18
CA TYR A 96 5.39 10.80 2.68
C TYR A 96 6.66 10.74 1.84
N ALA A 97 7.38 9.63 1.93
CA ALA A 97 8.63 9.42 1.22
C ALA A 97 8.80 7.96 0.82
N LEU A 98 9.73 7.74 -0.12
CA LEU A 98 10.25 6.44 -0.49
C LEU A 98 11.66 6.29 0.07
N LEU A 99 11.86 5.29 0.90
CA LEU A 99 13.18 4.82 1.34
C LEU A 99 13.69 3.77 0.34
N HIS A 100 14.78 4.09 -0.36
CA HIS A 100 15.42 3.21 -1.32
C HIS A 100 16.65 2.53 -0.68
N ARG A 101 16.54 1.25 -0.33
CA ARG A 101 17.57 0.52 0.41
C ARG A 101 18.87 0.36 -0.37
N THR A 102 18.77 -0.03 -1.64
CA THR A 102 19.94 -0.25 -2.50
C THR A 102 20.70 1.05 -2.79
N ARG A 103 19.98 2.16 -2.96
CA ARG A 103 20.55 3.48 -3.26
C ARG A 103 20.95 4.26 -2.01
N ARG A 104 20.58 3.76 -0.83
CA ARG A 104 20.74 4.45 0.45
C ARG A 104 20.20 5.88 0.44
N SER A 105 18.99 6.07 -0.09
CA SER A 105 18.38 7.40 -0.24
C SER A 105 16.94 7.45 0.25
N ILE A 106 16.54 8.60 0.80
CA ILE A 106 15.15 8.93 1.14
C ILE A 106 14.65 9.98 0.16
N VAL A 107 13.51 9.73 -0.48
CA VAL A 107 12.95 10.61 -1.50
C VAL A 107 11.54 11.01 -1.12
N ARG A 108 11.33 12.30 -0.81
CA ARG A 108 10.01 12.84 -0.48
C ARG A 108 9.09 12.81 -1.69
N ILE A 109 7.84 12.40 -1.48
CA ILE A 109 6.78 12.52 -2.49
C ILE A 109 6.24 13.95 -2.47
N GLU A 110 6.29 14.62 -3.62
CA GLU A 110 5.90 16.02 -3.74
C GLU A 110 4.38 16.19 -3.57
N ARG A 111 3.96 17.31 -2.94
CA ARG A 111 2.56 17.77 -2.84
C ARG A 111 1.61 16.84 -2.04
N ILE A 112 2.14 16.04 -1.12
CA ILE A 112 1.35 15.23 -0.18
C ILE A 112 1.71 15.57 1.29
N PRO A 113 0.72 15.77 2.18
CA PRO A 113 -0.71 15.90 1.92
C PRO A 113 -0.95 17.29 1.32
N GLY A 114 -1.46 17.36 0.08
CA GLY A 114 -1.87 18.62 -0.53
C GLY A 114 -3.15 19.14 0.12
N GLY A 115 -4.21 19.31 -0.67
CA GLY A 115 -5.57 19.54 -0.14
C GLY A 115 -6.28 18.27 0.37
N ASP A 116 -5.59 17.12 0.36
CA ASP A 116 -6.13 15.83 0.80
C ASP A 116 -5.82 15.63 2.30
N PRO A 117 -6.83 15.61 3.17
CA PRO A 117 -6.66 15.51 4.61
C PRO A 117 -6.17 14.13 5.06
N GLU A 118 -6.39 13.10 4.26
CA GLU A 118 -5.99 11.73 4.57
C GLU A 118 -5.61 11.05 3.24
N PRO A 119 -4.37 11.20 2.75
CA PRO A 119 -3.97 10.60 1.48
C PRO A 119 -4.09 9.07 1.49
N ALA A 120 -4.80 8.50 0.51
CA ALA A 120 -4.80 7.05 0.31
C ALA A 120 -3.67 6.67 -0.66
N LEU A 121 -2.58 6.13 -0.11
CA LEU A 121 -1.37 5.78 -0.87
C LEU A 121 -1.20 4.26 -0.96
N SER A 122 -0.84 3.79 -2.15
CA SER A 122 -0.55 2.38 -2.42
C SER A 122 0.77 2.27 -3.19
N LEU A 123 1.73 1.54 -2.62
CA LEU A 123 2.98 1.22 -3.31
C LEU A 123 2.69 0.20 -4.43
N ALA A 124 3.23 0.42 -5.62
CA ALA A 124 3.11 -0.51 -6.73
C ALA A 124 4.13 -1.65 -6.62
N PRO A 125 3.82 -2.84 -7.19
CA PRO A 125 4.78 -3.92 -7.35
C PRO A 125 6.13 -3.46 -7.96
N GLY A 126 7.23 -4.00 -7.45
CA GLY A 126 8.60 -3.55 -7.77
C GLY A 126 9.04 -2.25 -7.11
N GLY A 127 8.17 -1.59 -6.36
CA GLY A 127 8.50 -0.45 -5.50
C GLY A 127 8.89 0.83 -6.25
N GLN A 128 8.66 0.92 -7.56
CA GLN A 128 9.07 2.09 -8.36
C GLN A 128 7.98 3.18 -8.48
N PHE A 129 6.75 2.89 -8.08
CA PHE A 129 5.63 3.83 -8.21
C PHE A 129 4.75 3.83 -6.97
N VAL A 130 4.12 4.97 -6.68
CA VAL A 130 3.10 5.12 -5.64
C VAL A 130 1.84 5.69 -6.26
N LEU A 131 0.72 4.99 -6.11
CA LEU A 131 -0.60 5.51 -6.44
C LEU A 131 -1.14 6.30 -5.27
N HIS A 132 -1.61 7.52 -5.53
CA HIS A 132 -2.42 8.33 -4.62
C HIS A 132 -3.83 8.41 -5.18
N SER A 133 -4.78 7.81 -4.45
CA SER A 133 -6.21 8.02 -4.70
C SER A 133 -6.66 9.23 -3.90
N VAL A 134 -6.90 10.35 -4.58
CA VAL A 134 -7.16 11.64 -3.91
C VAL A 134 -8.51 11.61 -3.23
N ARG A 135 -8.52 11.93 -1.94
CA ARG A 135 -9.73 12.07 -1.13
C ARG A 135 -10.02 13.53 -0.84
N ALA A 136 -11.31 13.85 -0.74
CA ALA A 136 -11.77 15.17 -0.35
C ALA A 136 -13.03 15.05 0.51
N PHE A 137 -13.25 16.04 1.37
CA PHE A 137 -14.47 16.11 2.13
C PHE A 137 -15.63 16.50 1.22
N ASN A 138 -16.65 15.65 1.18
CA ASN A 138 -17.92 15.89 0.53
C ASN A 138 -18.98 16.18 1.61
N ALA A 139 -19.83 17.18 1.38
CA ALA A 139 -21.05 17.39 2.15
C ALA A 139 -22.21 16.60 1.50
N LYS A 140 -22.41 15.35 1.92
CA LYS A 140 -23.62 14.59 1.59
C LYS A 140 -24.59 14.69 2.76
N GLN A 141 -25.79 15.23 2.51
CA GLN A 141 -26.89 15.28 3.49
C GLN A 141 -26.52 15.94 4.84
N GLY A 142 -25.66 16.97 4.81
CA GLY A 142 -25.25 17.69 6.02
C GLY A 142 -24.16 16.99 6.86
N ILE A 143 -23.74 15.78 6.49
CA ILE A 143 -22.61 15.08 7.11
C ILE A 143 -21.37 15.27 6.22
N ARG A 144 -20.28 15.73 6.84
CA ARG A 144 -18.98 15.86 6.19
C ARG A 144 -18.33 14.48 6.14
N GLN A 145 -18.32 13.85 4.97
CA GLN A 145 -17.71 12.54 4.77
C GLN A 145 -16.48 12.67 3.86
N LEU A 146 -15.39 12.00 4.22
CA LEU A 146 -14.24 11.87 3.34
C LEU A 146 -14.53 10.80 2.29
N ALA A 147 -14.41 11.15 1.01
CA ALA A 147 -14.67 10.25 -0.10
C ALA A 147 -13.59 10.38 -1.17
N THR A 148 -13.40 9.33 -1.99
CA THR A 148 -12.52 9.43 -3.16
C THR A 148 -13.13 10.38 -4.19
N THR A 149 -12.29 11.20 -4.79
CA THR A 149 -12.70 12.15 -5.84
C THR A 149 -12.75 11.50 -7.23
N GLY A 150 -12.17 10.31 -7.37
CA GLY A 150 -11.88 9.67 -8.66
C GLY A 150 -10.56 10.15 -9.29
N GLU A 151 -9.93 11.19 -8.74
CA GLU A 151 -8.59 11.62 -9.17
C GLU A 151 -7.52 10.65 -8.66
N LEU A 152 -6.71 10.16 -9.59
CA LEU A 152 -5.64 9.21 -9.39
C LEU A 152 -4.32 9.85 -9.82
N ARG A 153 -3.35 9.90 -8.91
CA ARG A 153 -2.01 10.43 -9.17
C ARG A 153 -0.98 9.34 -8.98
N LEU A 154 -0.15 9.12 -9.98
CA LEU A 154 0.95 8.17 -9.93
C LEU A 154 2.26 8.93 -9.76
N TYR A 155 2.99 8.64 -8.69
CA TYR A 155 4.30 9.20 -8.43
C TYR A 155 5.39 8.17 -8.72
N GLY A 156 6.52 8.64 -9.24
CA GLY A 156 7.70 7.80 -9.51
C GLY A 156 8.58 7.62 -8.27
N ALA A 157 9.59 6.77 -8.43
CA ALA A 157 10.64 6.54 -7.43
C ALA A 157 11.42 7.80 -7.03
N ASP A 158 11.40 8.83 -7.88
CA ASP A 158 11.98 10.15 -7.66
C ASP A 158 11.04 11.11 -6.90
N GLY A 159 9.87 10.64 -6.45
CA GLY A 159 8.90 11.41 -5.68
C GLY A 159 8.05 12.36 -6.52
N LYS A 160 8.23 12.37 -7.84
CA LYS A 160 7.54 13.30 -8.74
C LYS A 160 6.32 12.68 -9.39
N LEU A 161 5.36 13.53 -9.73
CA LEU A 161 4.15 13.12 -10.45
C LEU A 161 4.50 12.66 -11.87
N VAL A 162 4.19 11.40 -12.18
CA VAL A 162 4.42 10.76 -13.49
C VAL A 162 3.16 10.79 -14.34
N SER A 163 1.99 10.55 -13.72
CA SER A 163 0.71 10.54 -14.41
C SER A 163 -0.40 11.02 -13.46
N GLN A 164 -1.41 11.65 -14.05
CA GLN A 164 -2.64 12.03 -13.37
C GLN A 164 -3.82 11.72 -14.28
N GLN A 165 -4.83 11.06 -13.74
CA GLN A 165 -6.08 10.78 -14.46
C GLN A 165 -7.27 10.84 -13.50
N THR A 166 -8.45 11.04 -14.05
CA THR A 166 -9.69 10.98 -13.29
C THR A 166 -10.55 9.85 -13.84
N ASP A 167 -11.03 8.98 -12.95
CA ASP A 167 -12.00 7.94 -13.28
C ASP A 167 -13.19 8.03 -12.32
N GLU A 168 -14.29 8.59 -12.82
CA GLU A 168 -15.52 8.81 -12.05
C GLU A 168 -16.11 7.50 -11.50
N ARG A 169 -15.77 6.35 -12.10
CA ARG A 169 -16.27 5.04 -11.65
C ARG A 169 -15.71 4.63 -10.29
N VAL A 170 -14.64 5.27 -9.83
CA VAL A 170 -14.03 5.07 -8.50
C VAL A 170 -14.12 6.31 -7.63
N ALA A 171 -15.01 7.26 -7.95
CA ALA A 171 -15.38 8.36 -7.08
C ALA A 171 -16.44 7.93 -6.04
N GLY A 172 -16.36 8.47 -4.83
CA GLY A 172 -17.27 8.16 -3.72
C GLY A 172 -16.68 7.15 -2.73
N ASP A 173 -17.43 6.10 -2.43
CA ASP A 173 -17.10 5.09 -1.41
C ASP A 173 -16.35 3.89 -2.01
N TRP A 174 -15.30 4.16 -2.80
CA TRP A 174 -14.43 3.14 -3.38
C TRP A 174 -13.08 3.13 -2.68
N TYR A 175 -12.58 1.94 -2.37
CA TYR A 175 -11.34 1.75 -1.64
C TYR A 175 -10.32 1.02 -2.52
N PRO A 176 -9.10 1.56 -2.72
CA PRO A 176 -8.05 0.83 -3.41
C PRO A 176 -7.64 -0.35 -2.53
N ILE A 177 -7.59 -1.54 -3.12
CA ILE A 177 -7.21 -2.77 -2.41
C ILE A 177 -5.98 -3.45 -2.99
N ALA A 178 -5.61 -3.13 -4.23
CA ALA A 178 -4.40 -3.67 -4.85
C ALA A 178 -3.95 -2.91 -6.10
N LEU A 179 -2.68 -3.11 -6.44
CA LEU A 179 -2.08 -2.75 -7.72
C LEU A 179 -1.47 -3.99 -8.38
N THR A 180 -1.78 -4.23 -9.65
CA THR A 180 -1.24 -5.36 -10.41
C THR A 180 0.03 -4.98 -11.16
N PRO A 181 0.96 -5.92 -11.43
CA PRO A 181 2.12 -5.70 -12.30
C PRO A 181 1.76 -5.14 -13.69
N GLN A 182 0.55 -5.42 -14.19
CA GLN A 182 0.08 -4.94 -15.49
C GLN A 182 -0.41 -3.48 -15.45
N GLY A 183 -0.32 -2.80 -14.31
CA GLY A 183 -0.74 -1.41 -14.20
C GLY A 183 -2.22 -1.23 -13.97
N VAL A 184 -2.87 -2.13 -13.25
CA VAL A 184 -4.29 -2.03 -12.91
C VAL A 184 -4.43 -1.75 -11.42
N ALA A 185 -5.15 -0.68 -11.08
CA ALA A 185 -5.64 -0.43 -9.74
C ALA A 185 -6.98 -1.13 -9.54
N VAL A 186 -7.06 -1.93 -8.47
CA VAL A 186 -8.28 -2.66 -8.10
C VAL A 186 -8.94 -1.95 -6.94
N TYR A 187 -10.22 -1.63 -7.11
CA TYR A 187 -11.05 -0.99 -6.10
C TYR A 187 -12.20 -1.91 -5.72
N THR A 188 -12.65 -1.77 -4.48
CA THR A 188 -13.90 -2.36 -4.00
C THR A 188 -14.73 -1.35 -3.21
N ASP A 189 -16.04 -1.54 -3.16
CA ASP A 189 -16.95 -0.78 -2.31
C ASP A 189 -17.36 -1.59 -1.06
N ARG A 190 -18.30 -1.07 -0.26
CA ARG A 190 -18.81 -1.80 0.91
C ARG A 190 -19.78 -2.94 0.55
N GLN A 191 -20.28 -2.95 -0.68
CA GLN A 191 -21.23 -3.94 -1.19
C GLN A 191 -20.50 -5.14 -1.82
N GLY A 192 -19.17 -5.12 -1.90
CA GLY A 192 -18.35 -6.19 -2.48
C GLY A 192 -18.26 -6.14 -4.00
N ASN A 193 -18.62 -5.01 -4.62
CA ASN A 193 -18.39 -4.81 -6.05
C ASN A 193 -16.91 -4.50 -6.31
N TYR A 194 -16.47 -4.74 -7.55
CA TYR A 194 -15.09 -4.49 -7.97
C TYR A 194 -15.01 -3.54 -9.16
N ARG A 195 -13.98 -2.69 -9.18
CA ARG A 195 -13.61 -1.87 -10.32
C ARG A 195 -12.13 -2.02 -10.62
N PHE A 196 -11.82 -2.01 -11.91
CA PHE A 196 -10.48 -2.17 -12.44
C PHE A 196 -10.16 -0.93 -13.28
N VAL A 197 -9.16 -0.18 -12.85
CA VAL A 197 -8.75 1.06 -13.51
C VAL A 197 -7.35 0.87 -14.07
N SER A 198 -7.21 0.96 -15.39
CA SER A 198 -5.88 0.92 -16.02
C SER A 198 -5.16 2.24 -15.75
N LEU A 199 -3.89 2.14 -15.36
CA LEU A 199 -3.00 3.27 -15.08
C LEU A 199 -2.07 3.58 -16.26
N GLY A 200 -2.20 2.85 -17.37
CA GLY A 200 -1.41 3.07 -18.59
C GLY A 200 0.08 2.77 -18.46
N ARG A 201 0.50 2.03 -17.42
CA ARG A 201 1.91 1.75 -17.13
C ARG A 201 2.09 0.42 -16.40
N MET A 202 3.01 -0.40 -16.88
CA MET A 202 3.40 -1.64 -16.19
C MET A 202 4.30 -1.35 -14.99
N PHE A 203 4.20 -2.19 -13.98
CA PHE A 203 4.99 -2.17 -12.75
C PHE A 203 5.92 -3.39 -12.68
N GLY A 204 6.73 -3.46 -11.63
CA GLY A 204 7.56 -4.64 -11.38
C GLY A 204 6.73 -5.84 -10.94
N THR A 205 7.41 -6.94 -10.61
CA THR A 205 6.76 -8.20 -10.25
C THR A 205 6.93 -8.56 -8.78
N GLU A 206 7.80 -7.83 -8.07
CA GLU A 206 8.02 -8.00 -6.64
C GLU A 206 6.75 -7.63 -5.89
N PRO A 207 6.27 -8.50 -4.99
CA PRO A 207 5.01 -8.26 -4.29
C PRO A 207 5.12 -7.04 -3.38
N VAL A 208 3.96 -6.47 -3.06
CA VAL A 208 3.83 -5.40 -2.07
C VAL A 208 3.41 -6.03 -0.74
N GLN A 209 4.05 -5.61 0.33
CA GLN A 209 3.73 -5.95 1.71
C GLN A 209 3.32 -4.66 2.41
N ASP A 210 2.09 -4.55 2.91
CA ASP A 210 1.65 -3.38 3.67
C ASP A 210 0.93 -3.82 4.96
N PRO A 211 0.90 -2.98 6.02
CA PRO A 211 0.25 -3.32 7.28
C PRO A 211 -1.29 -3.22 7.23
N SER A 212 -1.88 -2.72 6.13
CA SER A 212 -3.31 -2.40 5.97
C SER A 212 -4.10 -3.40 5.10
N THR A 213 -3.41 -4.25 4.33
CA THR A 213 -4.00 -5.27 3.46
C THR A 213 -4.66 -6.40 4.25
N ASP A 214 -4.41 -6.44 5.57
CA ASP A 214 -5.03 -7.34 6.53
C ASP A 214 -6.14 -6.68 7.38
N ASP A 215 -6.42 -5.38 7.23
CA ASP A 215 -7.24 -4.64 8.21
C ASP A 215 -8.31 -3.70 7.61
N LEU A 216 -9.18 -4.28 6.77
CA LEU A 216 -10.54 -3.76 6.61
C LEU A 216 -11.52 -4.86 7.05
N ASP A 217 -11.68 -4.98 8.37
CA ASP A 217 -12.70 -5.74 9.09
C ASP A 217 -12.61 -7.29 9.05
N GLY A 218 -11.51 -7.88 8.60
CA GLY A 218 -11.38 -9.35 8.51
C GLY A 218 -12.38 -10.04 7.55
N THR A 219 -13.16 -9.25 6.80
CA THR A 219 -14.19 -9.70 5.85
C THR A 219 -13.69 -9.74 4.40
N ARG A 220 -12.46 -9.26 4.15
CA ARG A 220 -11.91 -9.11 2.81
C ARG A 220 -10.65 -9.95 2.65
N PRO A 221 -10.50 -10.72 1.56
CA PRO A 221 -9.27 -11.48 1.33
C PRO A 221 -8.12 -10.51 1.05
N GLY A 222 -6.99 -10.67 1.73
CA GLY A 222 -5.73 -10.05 1.32
C GLY A 222 -5.33 -10.59 -0.05
N VAL A 223 -5.20 -9.71 -1.05
CA VAL A 223 -4.83 -10.10 -2.42
C VAL A 223 -3.41 -9.64 -2.71
N ILE A 224 -2.50 -10.60 -2.84
CA ILE A 224 -1.11 -10.35 -3.25
C ILE A 224 -0.95 -10.75 -4.71
N TYR A 225 -0.56 -9.80 -5.56
CA TYR A 225 -0.17 -10.08 -6.94
C TYR A 225 1.33 -10.35 -7.00
N ALA A 226 1.71 -11.53 -7.46
CA ALA A 226 3.10 -11.87 -7.79
C ALA A 226 3.15 -12.16 -9.29
N GLY A 227 3.99 -11.42 -10.02
CA GLY A 227 4.28 -11.75 -11.41
C GLY A 227 5.15 -13.01 -11.48
N GLY A 228 4.80 -13.91 -12.39
CA GLY A 228 5.62 -15.05 -12.82
C GLY A 228 5.99 -14.89 -14.28
#